data_AF-A0A3Q7FR89-F1
#
_entry.id   AF-A0A3Q7FR89-F1
#
_cell.length_a   1.000
_cell.length_b   1.000
_cell.length_c   1.000
_cell.angle_alpha   90.00
_cell.angle_beta   90.00
_cell.angle_gamma   90.00
#
_symmetry.space_group_name_H-M   'P 1'
#
loop_
_entity.id
_entity.type
_entity.pdbx_description
1 polymer ?
#
loop_
_entity_poly.entity_id
_entity_poly.type
_entity_poly.pdbx_seq_one_letter_code
_entity_poly.pdbx_strand_id
1 'polypeptide(L)' 'MLGRPQEFRPKRFLNSDIDVKGLLIPFGGGKRGCPGSTFAIMVNELALPRIVHKFNFAFKTLESLFLGNHLS' A
#
# COMPACT_ATOMS: atom_id res chain seq x y z
N MET A 1 -14.27 4.67 14.34
CA MET A 1 -13.34 4.98 13.23
C MET A 1 -12.04 4.23 13.46
N LEU A 2 -11.40 3.70 12.41
CA LEU A 2 -10.39 2.62 12.38
C LEU A 2 -9.14 2.72 13.31
N GLY A 3 -9.04 3.74 14.16
CA GLY A 3 -8.13 3.85 15.31
C GLY A 3 -6.64 3.93 14.94
N ARG A 4 -5.98 5.02 15.35
CA ARG A 4 -4.57 5.34 15.02
C ARG A 4 -4.38 5.56 13.50
N PRO A 5 -4.96 6.63 12.94
CA PRO A 5 -5.00 6.88 11.49
C PRO A 5 -3.63 7.19 10.87
N GLN A 6 -2.68 7.68 11.66
CA GLN A 6 -1.33 8.03 11.21
C GLN A 6 -0.38 6.82 11.18
N GLU A 7 -0.82 5.65 11.65
CA GLU A 7 -0.01 4.43 11.66
C GLU A 7 -0.24 3.59 10.40
N PHE A 8 0.85 3.15 9.76
CA PHE A 8 0.78 2.13 8.74
C PHE A 8 0.50 0.76 9.37
N ARG A 9 -0.78 0.39 9.48
CA ARG A 9 -1.22 -0.90 10.08
C ARG A 9 -2.06 -1.73 9.11
N PRO A 10 -1.47 -2.47 8.14
CA PRO A 10 -2.23 -3.20 7.10
C PRO A 10 -3.25 -4.20 7.65
N LYS A 11 -2.95 -4.83 8.79
CA LYS A 11 -3.81 -5.80 9.47
C LYS A 11 -5.21 -5.25 9.83
N ARG A 12 -5.42 -3.93 9.84
CA ARG A 12 -6.72 -3.30 10.11
C ARG A 12 -7.80 -3.61 9.06
N PHE A 13 -7.39 -4.16 7.91
CA PHE A 13 -8.28 -4.54 6.81
C PHE A 13 -8.47 -6.07 6.68
N LEU A 14 -7.77 -6.88 7.48
CA LEU A 14 -7.92 -8.33 7.45
C LEU A 14 -9.20 -8.73 8.20
N ASN A 15 -10.01 -9.63 7.61
CA ASN A 15 -11.24 -10.17 8.20
C ASN A 15 -12.22 -9.10 8.71
N SER A 16 -12.19 -7.93 8.10
CA SER A 16 -13.06 -6.82 8.44
C SER A 16 -14.13 -6.65 7.37
N ASP A 17 -15.37 -6.39 7.77
CA ASP A 17 -16.47 -6.00 6.86
C ASP A 17 -16.29 -4.55 6.32
N ILE A 18 -15.04 -4.08 6.22
CA ILE A 18 -14.71 -2.76 5.70
C ILE A 18 -14.95 -2.79 4.20
N ASP A 19 -16.08 -2.24 3.79
CA ASP A 19 -16.32 -1.93 2.39
C ASP A 19 -15.39 -0.78 1.96
N VAL A 20 -14.44 -1.10 1.09
CA VAL A 20 -13.53 -0.16 0.41
C VAL A 20 -14.27 0.87 -0.47
N LYS A 21 -15.59 0.72 -0.66
CA LYS A 21 -16.46 1.68 -1.34
C LYS A 21 -17.26 2.56 -0.36
N GLY A 22 -17.41 2.13 0.89
CA GLY A 22 -18.28 2.77 1.89
C GLY A 22 -17.52 3.51 3.00
N LEU A 23 -16.54 2.84 3.63
CA LEU A 23 -15.79 3.40 4.78
C LEU A 23 -14.46 4.04 4.35
N LEU A 24 -13.91 3.56 3.24
CA LEU A 24 -12.76 4.14 2.57
C LEU A 24 -13.25 4.65 1.21
N ILE A 25 -12.81 5.83 0.79
CA ILE A 25 -13.14 6.39 -0.53
C ILE A 25 -11.87 6.71 -1.33
N PRO A 26 -10.92 5.76 -1.45
CA PRO A 26 -9.62 6.01 -2.11
C PRO A 26 -9.79 6.33 -3.60
N PHE A 27 -10.92 5.94 -4.18
CA PHE A 27 -11.27 6.16 -5.58
C PHE A 27 -12.47 7.12 -5.74
N GLY A 28 -12.84 7.85 -4.69
CA GLY A 28 -14.08 8.62 -4.64
C GLY A 28 -15.33 7.73 -4.58
N GLY A 29 -16.51 8.35 -4.67
CA GLY A 29 -17.80 7.65 -4.56
C GLY A 29 -18.91 8.28 -5.41
N GLY A 30 -20.04 7.59 -5.49
CA GLY A 30 -21.20 8.02 -6.28
C GLY A 30 -20.95 8.02 -7.79
N LYS A 31 -21.74 8.81 -8.53
CA LYS A 31 -21.74 8.85 -10.01
C LYS A 31 -20.43 9.34 -10.64
N ARG A 32 -19.55 9.95 -9.84
CA ARG A 32 -18.24 10.48 -10.27
C ARG A 32 -17.06 9.75 -9.62
N GLY A 33 -17.29 8.55 -9.08
CA GLY A 33 -16.19 7.68 -8.65
C GLY A 33 -15.23 7.37 -9.80
N CYS A 34 -13.98 7.06 -9.47
CA CYS A 34 -12.95 6.78 -10.47
C CYS A 34 -13.37 5.60 -11.36
N PRO A 35 -13.47 5.79 -12.70
CA PRO A 35 -13.85 4.71 -13.60
C PRO A 35 -12.78 3.59 -13.65
N GLY A 36 -11.54 3.90 -13.26
CA GLY A 36 -10.43 2.94 -13.18
C GLY A 36 -10.30 2.18 -11.86
N SER A 37 -11.25 2.34 -10.91
CA SER A 37 -11.16 1.73 -9.57
C SER A 37 -11.01 0.19 -9.62
N THR A 38 -11.84 -0.48 -10.41
CA THR A 38 -11.77 -1.94 -10.59
C THR A 38 -10.44 -2.36 -11.20
N PHE A 39 -9.97 -1.64 -12.22
CA PHE A 39 -8.68 -1.92 -12.84
C PHE A 39 -7.52 -1.78 -11.84
N ALA A 40 -7.49 -0.70 -11.07
CA ALA A 40 -6.44 -0.47 -10.06
C ALA A 40 -6.43 -1.55 -8.98
N ILE A 41 -7.60 -1.99 -8.50
CA ILE A 41 -7.71 -3.09 -7.54
C ILE A 41 -7.11 -4.38 -8.14
N MET A 42 -7.52 -4.75 -9.36
CA MET A 42 -7.02 -5.96 -10.01
C MET A 42 -5.50 -5.92 -10.26
N VAL A 43 -4.98 -4.77 -10.68
CA VAL A 43 -3.53 -4.58 -10.86
C VAL A 43 -2.80 -4.74 -9.54
N ASN A 44 -3.31 -4.18 -8.44
CA ASN A 44 -2.69 -4.29 -7.12
C ASN A 44 -2.68 -5.73 -6.61
N GLU A 45 -3.80 -6.45 -6.73
CA GLU A 45 -3.92 -7.87 -6.35
C GLU A 45 -2.95 -8.77 -7.13
N LEU A 46 -2.63 -8.42 -8.39
CA LEU A 46 -1.69 -9.19 -9.20
C LEU A 46 -0.23 -8.77 -8.98
N ALA A 47 0.05 -7.48 -9.01
CA ALA A 47 1.40 -6.94 -9.03
C ALA A 47 2.06 -6.98 -7.64
N LEU A 48 1.33 -6.60 -6.58
CA LEU A 48 1.92 -6.51 -5.24
C LEU A 48 2.46 -7.86 -4.76
N PRO A 49 1.71 -8.99 -4.83
CA PRO A 49 2.25 -10.28 -4.40
C PRO A 49 3.50 -10.70 -5.18
N ARG A 50 3.52 -10.44 -6.49
CA ARG A 50 4.67 -10.78 -7.34
C ARG A 50 5.91 -9.95 -6.96
N ILE A 51 5.71 -8.66 -6.71
CA ILE A 51 6.78 -7.74 -6.33
C ILE A 51 7.37 -8.15 -4.97
N VAL A 52 6.53 -8.34 -3.95
CA VAL A 52 7.02 -8.69 -2.60
C VAL A 52 7.56 -10.12 -2.51
N HIS A 53 7.13 -11.02 -3.39
CA HIS A 53 7.69 -12.37 -3.49
C HIS A 53 9.08 -12.38 -4.15
N LYS A 54 9.31 -11.48 -5.13
CA LYS A 54 10.56 -11.47 -5.90
C LYS A 54 11.65 -10.59 -5.30
N PHE A 55 11.27 -9.54 -4.56
CA PHE A 55 12.21 -8.53 -4.07
C PHE A 55 12.15 -8.39 -2.56
N ASN A 56 13.32 -8.25 -1.93
CA ASN A 56 13.43 -7.82 -0.55
C ASN A 56 13.67 -6.31 -0.50
N PHE A 57 12.74 -5.58 0.11
CA PHE A 57 12.82 -4.12 0.23
C PHE A 57 13.56 -3.75 1.52
N ALA A 58 14.55 -2.87 1.40
CA ALA A 58 15.25 -2.29 2.53
C ALA A 58 15.24 -0.77 2.42
N PHE A 59 15.06 -0.10 3.55
CA PHE A 59 15.33 1.32 3.63
C PHE A 59 16.83 1.51 3.67
N LYS A 60 17.34 2.43 2.83
CA LYS A 60 18.68 2.95 3.06
C LYS A 60 18.61 3.92 4.23
N THR A 61 19.21 3.53 5.35
CA THR A 61 19.53 4.49 6.41
C THR A 61 20.64 5.41 5.92
N LEU A 62 20.74 6.61 6.50
CA LEU A 62 21.85 7.51 6.20
C LEU A 62 23.22 6.83 6.42
N GLU A 63 23.33 5.99 7.46
CA GLU A 63 24.52 5.16 7.71
C GLU A 63 24.89 4.23 6.53
N SER A 64 23.90 3.61 5.89
CA SER A 64 24.12 2.75 4.72
C SER A 64 24.56 3.52 3.47
N LEU A 65 24.24 4.82 3.38
CA LEU A 65 24.74 5.70 2.32
C LEU A 65 26.21 6.07 2.56
N PHE A 66 26.60 6.32 3.81
CA PHE A 66 27.98 6.70 4.14
C PHE A 66 28.95 5.52 4.06
N LEU A 67 28.54 4.31 4.49
CA LEU A 67 29.38 3.10 4.41
C LEU A 67 29.59 2.59 2.99
N GLY A 68 28.65 2.86 2.07
CA GLY A 68 28.77 2.46 0.66
C GLY A 68 29.80 3.27 -0.15
N ASN A 69 30.22 4.45 0.35
CA ASN A 69 31.14 5.36 -0.35
C ASN A 69 32.61 5.23 0.09
N HIS A 70 32.91 4.36 1.07
CA HIS A 70 34.29 4.13 1.56
C HIS A 70 34.88 2.79 1.06
N LEU A 71 34.12 2.00 0.28
CA LEU A 71 34.56 0.73 -0.31
C LEU A 71 34.61 0.75 -1.84
N SER A 72 34.76 1.94 -2.45
CA SER A 72 35.02 2.12 -3.89
C SER A 72 36.42 2.65 -4.13
#